data_AF-A0A947TKN0-F1
#
_entry.id   AF-A0A947TKN0-F1
#
_cell.length_a   1.000
_cell.length_b   1.000
_cell.length_c   1.000
_cell.angle_alpha   90.00
_cell.angle_beta   90.00
_cell.angle_gamma   90.00
#
_symmetry.space_group_name_H-M   'P 1'
#
loop_
_entity.id
_entity.type
_entity.pdbx_description
1 polymer ?
#
loop_
_entity_poly.entity_id
_entity_poly.type
_entity_poly.pdbx_seq_one_letter_code
_entity_poly.pdbx_strand_id
1 'polypeptide(L)'
;MLQALLLTLSLGTLLSACARDTPTAPAKPAPSAPAAQLDTIVLGMGCFWGAEKRMSEVPGVVDVESGYANGDIEGSYKAVLAHERAVRAGDTRQRNHAEVVKVSFDPARTTLETVLIKFWESHDPTQGDRQGNDVGTNYRSAIYTHGQAQQDIALKTRDAYQQALAKAGRGTITTEIAPLANYFPAEDYHQDYLKKNPKGYCGLGGTGVKYPGSNSAAPTLPAAPRLDGKALAFERQLVVFEAEDCAFCKQFKADVLDHWQSPVAVTSTLNANPPTGWKLEKALFATPTIVLFEQGREVSRYTGYSGEQTAFWKWLGFRLLTPAQQKIAFEQGTERAFTGSHLDEKRAGTFVDPISGAPLFRNNTKFESGTGWPSFFDPVEGAISLHEDGDHGMKRVEVRSASSGIHLGHVFDDGPPPTHKRYCINGNVLKFVPDAGQ
;
A
#
# COMPACT_ATOMS: atom_id res chain seq x y z
N MET A 1 70.70 59.96 -60.18
CA MET A 1 71.10 58.97 -61.21
C MET A 1 70.37 57.67 -60.93
N LEU A 2 69.77 57.09 -61.98
CA LEU A 2 69.45 55.67 -62.25
C LEU A 2 69.27 54.71 -61.05
N GLN A 3 68.06 54.14 -60.86
CA GLN A 3 67.59 52.84 -61.41
C GLN A 3 67.90 51.64 -60.52
N ALA A 4 66.85 50.84 -60.29
CA ALA A 4 66.78 49.39 -60.56
C ALA A 4 66.25 48.52 -59.41
N LEU A 5 65.15 47.84 -59.76
CA LEU A 5 64.53 46.65 -59.20
C LEU A 5 65.51 45.57 -58.72
N LEU A 6 65.14 44.80 -57.68
CA LEU A 6 65.09 43.33 -57.75
C LEU A 6 64.42 42.66 -56.53
N LEU A 7 63.73 41.57 -56.87
CA LEU A 7 62.91 40.64 -56.08
C LEU A 7 63.42 40.27 -54.67
N THR A 8 62.48 40.10 -53.74
CA THR A 8 62.64 39.21 -52.59
C THR A 8 61.41 38.35 -52.38
N LEU A 9 61.61 37.04 -52.54
CA LEU A 9 60.76 35.96 -52.04
C LEU A 9 61.06 35.80 -50.55
N SER A 10 60.07 35.84 -49.66
CA SER A 10 60.30 35.54 -48.24
C SER A 10 59.24 34.62 -47.65
N LEU A 11 59.76 33.47 -47.26
CA LEU A 11 59.21 32.37 -46.49
C LEU A 11 58.71 32.85 -45.12
N GLY A 12 57.60 32.28 -44.64
CA GLY A 12 56.98 32.65 -43.38
C GLY A 12 57.72 32.16 -42.13
N THR A 13 57.38 32.76 -41.00
CA THR A 13 57.18 32.07 -39.70
C THR A 13 56.52 33.03 -38.71
N LEU A 14 55.70 32.43 -37.84
CA LEU A 14 54.72 33.04 -36.95
C LEU A 14 55.32 33.90 -35.84
N LEU A 15 54.57 34.93 -35.42
CA LEU A 15 54.56 35.40 -34.03
C LEU A 15 53.22 36.04 -33.68
N SER A 16 52.75 35.65 -32.49
CA SER A 16 51.49 35.98 -31.85
C SER A 16 51.37 37.48 -31.53
N ALA A 17 50.19 38.07 -31.72
CA ALA A 17 49.86 39.40 -31.24
C ALA A 17 48.50 39.37 -30.52
N CYS A 18 48.54 39.69 -29.22
CA CYS A 18 47.36 39.96 -28.41
C CYS A 18 46.65 41.22 -28.90
N ALA A 19 45.36 41.12 -29.18
CA ALA A 19 44.47 42.28 -29.31
C ALA A 19 43.39 42.20 -28.22
N ARG A 20 43.15 43.33 -27.55
CA ARG A 20 42.23 43.48 -26.43
C ARG A 20 40.79 43.51 -26.93
N ASP A 21 39.94 42.65 -26.37
CA ASP A 21 38.50 42.66 -26.62
C ASP A 21 37.82 43.84 -25.91
N THR A 22 37.00 44.55 -26.68
CA THR A 22 36.07 45.58 -26.16
C THR A 22 34.73 44.88 -25.91
N PRO A 23 34.07 45.05 -24.76
CA PRO A 23 32.83 44.32 -24.49
C PRO A 23 31.65 44.96 -25.23
N THR A 24 31.14 44.24 -26.21
CA THR A 24 29.88 44.53 -26.91
C THR A 24 28.71 44.33 -25.94
N ALA A 25 27.81 45.32 -25.85
CA ALA A 25 26.58 45.23 -25.04
C ALA A 25 25.72 44.03 -25.47
N PRO A 26 25.05 43.33 -24.52
CA PRO A 26 24.26 42.15 -24.86
C PRO A 26 23.00 42.56 -25.64
N ALA A 27 22.75 41.82 -26.72
CA ALA A 27 21.53 41.96 -27.52
C ALA A 27 20.29 41.66 -26.66
N LYS A 28 19.26 42.49 -26.82
CA LYS A 28 17.96 42.35 -26.18
C LYS A 28 17.37 40.97 -26.49
N PRO A 29 16.91 40.17 -25.51
CA PRO A 29 16.32 38.87 -25.78
C PRO A 29 15.06 39.06 -26.64
N ALA A 30 14.89 38.18 -27.63
CA ALA A 30 13.69 38.11 -28.44
C ALA A 30 12.46 37.90 -27.53
N PRO A 31 11.29 38.48 -27.85
CA PRO A 31 10.09 38.28 -27.06
C PRO A 31 9.76 36.79 -27.00
N SER A 32 9.66 36.27 -25.77
CA SER A 32 9.16 34.94 -25.48
C SER A 32 7.79 34.74 -26.12
N ALA A 33 7.55 33.55 -26.68
CA ALA A 33 6.23 33.14 -27.15
C ALA A 33 5.15 33.44 -26.09
N PRO A 34 3.91 33.82 -26.49
CA PRO A 34 2.84 34.05 -25.53
C PRO A 34 2.65 32.81 -24.66
N ALA A 35 2.60 32.98 -23.34
CA ALA A 35 2.28 31.89 -22.42
C ALA A 35 0.95 31.27 -22.84
N ALA A 36 0.92 29.95 -23.03
CA ALA A 36 -0.30 29.24 -23.37
C ALA A 36 -1.37 29.52 -22.30
N GLN A 37 -2.56 29.98 -22.71
CA GLN A 37 -3.67 30.21 -21.80
C GLN A 37 -4.22 28.85 -21.36
N LEU A 38 -3.90 28.46 -20.12
CA LEU A 38 -4.40 27.22 -19.52
C LEU A 38 -5.88 27.37 -19.13
N ASP A 39 -6.63 26.28 -19.25
CA ASP A 39 -7.98 26.15 -18.68
C ASP A 39 -7.89 25.34 -17.38
N THR A 40 -8.83 25.57 -16.46
CA THR A 40 -8.82 24.96 -15.12
C THR A 40 -10.17 24.37 -14.75
N ILE A 41 -10.15 23.26 -14.01
CA ILE A 41 -11.35 22.65 -13.41
C ILE A 41 -11.03 22.13 -12.01
N VAL A 42 -11.98 22.22 -11.07
CA VAL A 42 -11.81 21.73 -9.70
C VAL A 42 -12.60 20.44 -9.49
N LEU A 43 -11.93 19.38 -9.04
CA LEU A 43 -12.48 18.02 -9.00
C LEU A 43 -12.31 17.39 -7.61
N GLY A 44 -13.39 16.90 -7.02
CA GLY A 44 -13.41 16.12 -5.78
C GLY A 44 -13.53 14.64 -6.08
N MET A 45 -12.56 13.85 -5.60
CA MET A 45 -12.46 12.42 -5.90
C MET A 45 -12.23 11.59 -4.64
N GLY A 46 -12.54 12.11 -3.45
CA GLY A 46 -12.10 11.55 -2.18
C GLY A 46 -10.77 12.17 -1.74
N CYS A 47 -9.89 11.38 -1.11
CA CYS A 47 -8.57 11.86 -0.68
C CYS A 47 -7.79 12.48 -1.85
N PHE A 48 -7.47 13.78 -1.74
CA PHE A 48 -6.86 14.53 -2.85
C PHE A 48 -5.45 14.04 -3.20
N TRP A 49 -4.75 13.30 -2.33
CA TRP A 49 -3.42 12.76 -2.63
C TRP A 49 -3.45 11.79 -3.80
N GLY A 50 -4.45 10.89 -3.79
CA GLY A 50 -4.69 9.98 -4.91
C GLY A 50 -5.21 10.73 -6.12
N ALA A 51 -6.09 11.72 -5.93
CA ALA A 51 -6.69 12.50 -7.00
C ALA A 51 -5.63 13.26 -7.80
N GLU A 52 -4.69 13.92 -7.11
CA GLU A 52 -3.60 14.69 -7.67
C GLU A 52 -2.74 13.82 -8.59
N LYS A 53 -2.31 12.65 -8.08
CA LYS A 53 -1.57 11.67 -8.88
C LYS A 53 -2.34 11.26 -10.13
N ARG A 54 -3.60 10.82 -9.99
CA ARG A 54 -4.41 10.31 -11.12
C ARG A 54 -4.63 11.36 -12.20
N MET A 55 -4.88 12.61 -11.81
CA MET A 55 -5.13 13.69 -12.75
C MET A 55 -3.84 14.20 -13.40
N SER A 56 -2.70 14.15 -12.70
CA SER A 56 -1.40 14.53 -13.26
C SER A 56 -0.93 13.61 -14.39
N GLU A 57 -1.44 12.37 -14.45
CA GLU A 57 -1.11 11.39 -15.51
C GLU A 57 -1.84 11.66 -16.83
N VAL A 58 -2.79 12.60 -16.88
CA VAL A 58 -3.55 12.90 -18.10
C VAL A 58 -2.68 13.69 -19.07
N PRO A 59 -2.42 13.21 -20.31
CA PRO A 59 -1.70 13.98 -21.30
C PRO A 59 -2.35 15.34 -21.54
N GLY A 60 -1.55 16.40 -21.51
CA GLY A 60 -2.02 17.79 -21.67
C GLY A 60 -2.38 18.49 -20.36
N VAL A 61 -2.49 17.78 -19.24
CA VAL A 61 -2.48 18.40 -17.91
C VAL A 61 -1.08 18.97 -17.62
N VAL A 62 -1.04 20.19 -17.11
CA VAL A 62 0.17 20.98 -16.84
C VAL A 62 0.45 21.04 -15.34
N ASP A 63 -0.59 21.18 -14.53
CA ASP A 63 -0.47 21.31 -13.08
C ASP A 63 -1.72 20.75 -12.37
N VAL A 64 -1.53 20.25 -11.14
CA VAL A 64 -2.62 19.76 -10.29
C VAL A 64 -2.33 20.17 -8.85
N GLU A 65 -3.21 21.00 -8.27
CA GLU A 65 -3.05 21.57 -6.91
C GLU A 65 -4.14 21.03 -5.97
N SER A 66 -3.75 20.43 -4.86
CA SER A 66 -4.67 19.94 -3.82
C SER A 66 -5.29 21.11 -3.05
N GLY A 67 -6.56 20.99 -2.66
CA GLY A 67 -7.27 22.06 -1.94
C GLY A 67 -8.61 21.66 -1.34
N TYR A 68 -9.30 22.65 -0.78
CA TYR A 68 -10.61 22.56 -0.14
C TYR A 68 -11.59 23.49 -0.84
N ALA A 69 -12.77 23.00 -1.22
CA ALA A 69 -13.73 23.82 -1.97
C ALA A 69 -15.19 23.63 -1.56
N ASN A 70 -15.98 24.66 -1.83
CA ASN A 70 -17.44 24.72 -1.69
C ASN A 70 -17.96 24.30 -0.30
N GLY A 71 -17.37 24.84 0.76
CA GLY A 71 -17.80 24.70 2.15
C GLY A 71 -18.03 26.07 2.78
N ASP A 72 -18.65 26.09 3.97
CA ASP A 72 -19.04 27.31 4.68
C ASP A 72 -18.06 27.68 5.82
N ILE A 73 -16.93 26.98 5.90
CA ILE A 73 -15.99 27.05 7.03
C ILE A 73 -14.62 27.61 6.56
N GLU A 74 -13.66 27.66 7.49
CA GLU A 74 -12.27 27.95 7.14
C GLU A 74 -11.65 26.80 6.34
N GLY A 75 -10.92 27.13 5.26
CA GLY A 75 -10.24 26.15 4.41
C GLY A 75 -8.86 25.76 4.93
N SER A 76 -8.80 24.86 5.92
CA SER A 76 -7.57 24.17 6.34
C SER A 76 -7.85 22.71 6.64
N TYR A 77 -6.82 21.86 6.57
CA TYR A 77 -6.99 20.42 6.84
C TYR A 77 -7.61 20.17 8.22
N LYS A 78 -7.10 20.90 9.23
CA LYS A 78 -7.57 20.79 10.61
C LYS A 78 -9.03 21.20 10.74
N ALA A 79 -9.44 22.29 10.09
CA ALA A 79 -10.83 22.77 10.13
C ALA A 79 -11.77 21.78 9.46
N VAL A 80 -11.41 21.27 8.27
CA VAL A 80 -12.22 20.28 7.52
C VAL A 80 -12.45 19.00 8.32
N LEU A 81 -11.40 18.45 8.94
CA LEU A 81 -11.53 17.24 9.76
C LEU A 81 -12.29 17.49 11.07
N ALA A 82 -12.11 18.66 11.70
CA ALA A 82 -12.86 19.02 12.90
C ALA A 82 -14.35 19.18 12.59
N HIS A 83 -14.66 19.80 11.45
CA HIS A 83 -16.03 20.00 11.01
C HIS A 83 -16.72 18.69 10.64
N GLU A 84 -16.03 17.75 9.98
CA GLU A 84 -16.58 16.43 9.69
C GLU A 84 -16.98 15.68 10.96
N ARG A 85 -16.20 15.81 12.05
CA ARG A 85 -16.58 15.24 13.35
C ARG A 85 -17.84 15.89 13.92
N ALA A 86 -17.96 17.22 13.82
CA ALA A 86 -19.15 17.95 14.27
C ALA A 86 -20.40 17.60 13.45
N VAL A 87 -20.27 17.43 12.13
CA VAL A 87 -21.36 16.97 11.25
C VAL A 87 -21.84 15.58 11.68
N ARG A 88 -20.93 14.64 11.95
CA ARG A 88 -21.28 13.28 12.41
C ARG A 88 -21.92 13.24 13.78
N ALA A 89 -21.55 14.16 14.66
CA ALA A 89 -22.18 14.32 15.97
C ALA A 89 -23.57 14.96 15.89
N GLY A 90 -23.93 15.58 14.76
CA GLY A 90 -25.16 16.33 14.59
C GLY A 90 -25.12 17.74 15.20
N ASP A 91 -23.94 18.23 15.55
CA ASP A 91 -23.73 19.51 16.25
C ASP A 91 -23.83 20.73 15.31
N THR A 92 -23.75 20.50 14.00
CA THR A 92 -23.78 21.57 13.00
C THR A 92 -24.54 21.15 11.74
N ARG A 93 -25.08 22.16 11.06
CA ARG A 93 -25.70 22.03 9.72
C ARG A 93 -24.93 22.80 8.65
N GLN A 94 -23.85 23.48 9.01
CA GLN A 94 -22.98 24.15 8.04
C GLN A 94 -22.29 23.12 7.16
N ARG A 95 -22.00 23.52 5.91
CA ARG A 95 -21.42 22.61 4.94
C ARG A 95 -19.91 22.50 5.07
N ASN A 96 -19.39 21.28 5.03
CA ASN A 96 -17.95 21.04 4.97
C ASN A 96 -17.40 21.26 3.56
N HIS A 97 -16.14 21.68 3.46
CA HIS A 97 -15.44 21.65 2.16
C HIS A 97 -15.28 20.22 1.67
N ALA A 98 -15.28 20.03 0.34
CA ALA A 98 -14.75 18.82 -0.28
C ALA A 98 -13.23 18.95 -0.37
N GLU A 99 -12.52 17.85 -0.15
CA GLU A 99 -11.16 17.66 -0.65
C GLU A 99 -11.21 17.57 -2.17
N VAL A 100 -10.47 18.46 -2.82
CA VAL A 100 -10.48 18.62 -4.27
C VAL A 100 -9.07 18.81 -4.82
N VAL A 101 -8.95 18.66 -6.13
CA VAL A 101 -7.78 19.07 -6.90
C VAL A 101 -8.18 20.09 -7.96
N LYS A 102 -7.42 21.18 -8.09
CA LYS A 102 -7.52 22.14 -9.19
C LYS A 102 -6.60 21.67 -10.30
N VAL A 103 -7.18 21.19 -11.40
CA VAL A 103 -6.46 20.65 -12.56
C VAL A 103 -6.32 21.76 -13.60
N SER A 104 -5.08 22.12 -13.92
CA SER A 104 -4.75 23.08 -14.99
C SER A 104 -4.25 22.32 -16.22
N PHE A 105 -4.84 22.57 -17.38
CA PHE A 105 -4.50 21.86 -18.61
C PHE A 105 -4.40 22.80 -19.82
N ASP A 106 -3.62 22.39 -20.82
CA ASP A 106 -3.46 23.12 -22.07
C ASP A 106 -4.56 22.70 -23.06
N PRO A 107 -5.50 23.60 -23.42
CA PRO A 107 -6.60 23.29 -24.35
C PRO A 107 -6.13 22.89 -25.76
N ALA A 108 -4.88 23.21 -26.13
CA ALA A 108 -4.30 22.77 -27.40
C ALA A 108 -3.83 21.30 -27.37
N ARG A 109 -3.66 20.71 -26.17
CA ARG A 109 -3.13 19.35 -25.97
C ARG A 109 -4.18 18.38 -25.43
N THR A 110 -5.17 18.86 -24.70
CA THR A 110 -6.26 18.05 -24.16
C THR A 110 -7.53 18.88 -24.00
N THR A 111 -8.66 18.22 -23.77
CA THR A 111 -9.97 18.89 -23.62
C THR A 111 -10.54 18.65 -22.24
N LEU A 112 -11.44 19.52 -21.79
CA LEU A 112 -12.19 19.30 -20.56
C LEU A 112 -12.92 17.94 -20.57
N GLU A 113 -13.50 17.54 -21.71
CA GLU A 113 -14.15 16.24 -21.87
C GLU A 113 -13.16 15.09 -21.59
N THR A 114 -11.93 15.16 -22.12
CA THR A 114 -10.88 14.17 -21.83
C THR A 114 -10.49 14.13 -20.36
N VAL A 115 -10.33 15.29 -19.72
CA VAL A 115 -10.03 15.40 -18.28
C VAL A 115 -11.16 14.77 -17.45
N LEU A 116 -12.42 15.08 -17.78
CA LEU A 116 -13.58 14.52 -17.07
C LEU A 116 -13.76 13.02 -17.31
N ILE A 117 -13.43 12.50 -18.49
CA ILE A 117 -13.42 11.05 -18.74
C ILE A 117 -12.44 10.35 -17.77
N LYS A 118 -11.22 10.89 -17.59
CA LYS A 118 -10.28 10.33 -16.60
C LYS A 118 -10.86 10.44 -15.18
N PHE A 119 -11.46 11.57 -14.82
CA PHE A 119 -12.11 11.75 -13.51
C PHE A 119 -13.14 10.65 -13.23
N TRP A 120 -14.05 10.40 -14.17
CA TRP A 120 -15.11 9.38 -14.05
C TRP A 120 -14.55 7.98 -13.86
N GLU A 121 -13.49 7.62 -14.56
CA GLU A 121 -12.87 6.28 -14.45
C GLU A 121 -11.98 6.10 -13.20
N SER A 122 -11.54 7.20 -12.58
CA SER A 122 -10.47 7.16 -11.56
C SER A 122 -10.98 7.01 -10.11
N HIS A 123 -12.28 7.10 -9.87
CA HIS A 123 -12.89 6.93 -8.55
C HIS A 123 -14.29 6.28 -8.68
N ASP A 124 -15.00 6.03 -7.57
CA ASP A 124 -16.36 5.47 -7.60
C ASP A 124 -17.41 6.58 -7.36
N PRO A 125 -17.97 7.19 -8.42
CA PRO A 125 -18.90 8.32 -8.28
C PRO A 125 -20.26 7.93 -7.67
N THR A 126 -20.48 6.65 -7.33
CA THR A 126 -21.75 6.13 -6.80
C THR A 126 -21.79 6.00 -5.28
N GLN A 127 -20.69 6.32 -4.58
CA GLN A 127 -20.52 6.07 -3.14
C GLN A 127 -20.98 7.21 -2.22
N GLY A 128 -21.47 8.34 -2.74
CA GLY A 128 -21.88 9.50 -1.94
C GLY A 128 -20.69 10.14 -1.22
N ASP A 129 -20.86 10.39 0.08
CA ASP A 129 -19.86 10.98 0.98
C ASP A 129 -18.78 9.95 1.41
N ARG A 130 -18.23 9.23 0.44
CA ARG A 130 -17.24 8.17 0.65
C ARG A 130 -16.45 7.89 -0.62
N GLN A 131 -15.16 7.56 -0.46
CA GLN A 131 -14.35 6.90 -1.48
C GLN A 131 -13.46 5.84 -0.81
N GLY A 132 -13.72 4.56 -1.11
CA GLY A 132 -12.93 3.47 -0.53
C GLY A 132 -13.05 3.42 1.00
N ASN A 133 -11.96 3.65 1.73
CA ASN A 133 -11.94 3.70 3.19
C ASN A 133 -12.17 5.11 3.75
N ASP A 134 -12.10 6.13 2.91
CA ASP A 134 -12.29 7.52 3.30
C ASP A 134 -13.79 7.82 3.32
N VAL A 135 -14.35 7.95 4.52
CA VAL A 135 -15.78 8.22 4.74
C VAL A 135 -15.90 9.62 5.31
N GLY A 136 -16.81 10.42 4.77
CA GLY A 136 -17.13 11.75 5.26
C GLY A 136 -17.52 12.71 4.14
N THR A 137 -18.24 13.76 4.51
CA THR A 137 -18.74 14.77 3.56
C THR A 137 -17.61 15.46 2.81
N ASN A 138 -16.42 15.53 3.40
CA ASN A 138 -15.21 16.05 2.76
C ASN A 138 -14.66 15.14 1.64
N TYR A 139 -15.04 13.87 1.60
CA TYR A 139 -14.59 12.91 0.58
C TYR A 139 -15.61 12.68 -0.54
N ARG A 140 -16.65 13.51 -0.61
CA ARG A 140 -17.67 13.41 -1.66
C ARG A 140 -17.07 13.61 -3.05
N SER A 141 -17.65 12.94 -4.04
CA SER A 141 -17.33 13.19 -5.44
C SER A 141 -17.90 14.54 -5.89
N ALA A 142 -17.10 15.38 -6.55
CA ALA A 142 -17.51 16.72 -6.98
C ALA A 142 -16.84 17.18 -8.28
N ILE A 143 -17.53 18.04 -9.03
CA ILE A 143 -17.01 18.83 -10.15
C ILE A 143 -17.45 20.27 -9.92
N TYR A 144 -16.49 21.16 -9.69
CA TYR A 144 -16.73 22.58 -9.49
C TYR A 144 -16.29 23.38 -10.71
N THR A 145 -17.24 24.07 -11.34
CA THR A 145 -17.09 24.69 -12.67
C THR A 145 -16.90 26.20 -12.58
N HIS A 146 -16.16 26.77 -13.54
CA HIS A 146 -15.94 28.22 -13.66
C HIS A 146 -16.98 28.93 -14.55
N GLY A 147 -17.91 28.20 -15.17
CA GLY A 147 -18.94 28.77 -16.02
C GLY A 147 -19.83 27.71 -16.68
N GLN A 148 -20.86 28.19 -17.39
CA GLN A 148 -21.90 27.35 -17.99
C GLN A 148 -21.33 26.32 -18.98
N ALA A 149 -20.35 26.70 -19.80
CA ALA A 149 -19.76 25.79 -20.79
C ALA A 149 -19.12 24.54 -20.13
N GLN A 150 -18.40 24.72 -19.02
CA GLN A 150 -17.84 23.60 -18.28
C GLN A 150 -18.92 22.76 -17.60
N GLN A 151 -19.99 23.42 -17.11
CA GLN A 151 -21.13 22.74 -16.50
C GLN A 151 -21.87 21.86 -17.50
N ASP A 152 -22.10 22.33 -18.71
CA ASP A 152 -22.76 21.56 -19.77
C ASP A 152 -21.92 20.32 -20.15
N ILE A 153 -20.60 20.46 -20.24
CA ILE A 153 -19.69 19.33 -20.51
C ILE A 153 -19.68 18.35 -19.33
N ALA A 154 -19.69 18.82 -18.08
CA ALA A 154 -19.75 17.98 -16.90
C ALA A 154 -21.05 17.16 -16.84
N LEU A 155 -22.20 17.79 -17.12
CA LEU A 155 -23.50 17.12 -17.17
C LEU A 155 -23.55 16.10 -18.31
N LYS A 156 -23.10 16.48 -19.53
CA LYS A 156 -23.02 15.59 -20.68
C LYS A 156 -22.17 14.35 -20.37
N THR A 157 -20.99 14.55 -19.78
CA THR A 157 -20.09 13.43 -19.50
C THR A 157 -20.60 12.53 -18.38
N ARG A 158 -21.21 13.10 -17.33
CA ARG A 158 -21.92 12.36 -16.29
C ARG A 158 -22.97 11.43 -16.88
N ASP A 159 -23.85 11.96 -17.74
CA ASP A 159 -24.99 11.21 -18.27
C ASP A 159 -24.56 10.02 -19.12
N ALA A 160 -23.51 10.21 -19.93
CA ALA A 160 -22.90 9.11 -20.67
C ALA A 160 -22.28 8.05 -19.74
N TYR A 161 -21.55 8.45 -18.70
CA TYR A 161 -20.94 7.51 -17.77
C TYR A 161 -21.97 6.76 -16.93
N GLN A 162 -23.06 7.43 -16.53
CA GLN A 162 -24.18 6.81 -15.82
C GLN A 162 -24.77 5.63 -16.59
N GLN A 163 -24.90 5.74 -17.91
CA GLN A 163 -25.39 4.64 -18.76
C GLN A 163 -24.45 3.42 -18.71
N ALA A 164 -23.13 3.66 -18.75
CA ALA A 164 -22.13 2.60 -18.62
C ALA A 164 -22.17 1.93 -17.25
N LEU A 165 -22.27 2.73 -16.18
CA LEU A 165 -22.40 2.24 -14.81
C LEU A 165 -23.67 1.40 -14.63
N ALA A 166 -24.81 1.86 -15.12
CA ALA A 166 -26.07 1.13 -15.05
C ALA A 166 -25.98 -0.22 -15.79
N LYS A 167 -25.37 -0.25 -16.98
CA LYS A 167 -25.12 -1.50 -17.72
C LYS A 167 -24.19 -2.47 -16.98
N ALA A 168 -23.26 -1.94 -16.18
CA ALA A 168 -22.36 -2.71 -15.34
C ALA A 168 -22.96 -3.07 -13.96
N GLY A 169 -24.23 -2.77 -13.70
CA GLY A 169 -24.90 -3.06 -12.42
C GLY A 169 -24.41 -2.19 -11.26
N ARG A 170 -23.84 -1.02 -11.53
CA ARG A 170 -23.39 -0.04 -10.52
C ARG A 170 -24.51 0.94 -10.16
N GLY A 171 -24.35 1.63 -9.03
CA GLY A 171 -25.32 2.59 -8.51
C GLY A 171 -25.46 3.86 -9.35
N THR A 172 -26.34 4.76 -8.90
CA THR A 172 -26.50 6.11 -9.48
C THR A 172 -25.33 7.00 -9.08
N ILE A 173 -24.87 7.83 -10.00
CA ILE A 173 -23.85 8.85 -9.75
C ILE A 173 -24.41 9.86 -8.74
N THR A 174 -23.62 10.07 -7.69
CA THR A 174 -23.87 11.02 -6.60
C THR A 174 -22.99 12.26 -6.68
N THR A 175 -22.11 12.32 -7.69
CA THR A 175 -21.20 13.45 -7.92
C THR A 175 -21.94 14.77 -7.97
N GLU A 176 -21.54 15.68 -7.11
CA GLU A 176 -22.02 17.06 -7.12
C GLU A 176 -21.44 17.80 -8.32
N ILE A 177 -22.27 18.44 -9.14
CA ILE A 177 -21.84 19.30 -10.24
C ILE A 177 -22.40 20.70 -9.99
N ALA A 178 -21.54 21.65 -9.65
CA ALA A 178 -21.94 22.99 -9.23
C ALA A 178 -20.90 24.05 -9.63
N PRO A 179 -21.25 25.34 -9.67
CA PRO A 179 -20.26 26.40 -9.79
C PRO A 179 -19.25 26.39 -8.63
N LEU A 180 -18.00 26.73 -8.90
CA LEU A 180 -17.00 26.96 -7.86
C LEU A 180 -17.35 28.24 -7.08
N ALA A 181 -17.62 28.10 -5.78
CA ALA A 181 -17.98 29.20 -4.89
C ALA A 181 -16.76 29.73 -4.12
N ASN A 182 -15.96 28.81 -3.56
CA ASN A 182 -14.72 29.13 -2.88
C ASN A 182 -13.71 27.99 -3.06
N TYR A 183 -12.43 28.34 -3.00
CA TYR A 183 -11.32 27.42 -3.11
C TYR A 183 -10.19 27.90 -2.20
N PHE A 184 -9.66 26.98 -1.41
CA PHE A 184 -8.53 27.20 -0.52
C PHE A 184 -7.44 26.19 -0.90
N PRO A 185 -6.25 26.62 -1.32
CA PRO A 185 -5.12 25.72 -1.51
C PRO A 185 -4.83 24.95 -0.21
N ALA A 186 -4.58 23.66 -0.32
CA ALA A 186 -4.14 22.86 0.81
C ALA A 186 -2.70 23.23 1.19
N GLU A 187 -2.33 22.94 2.44
CA GLU A 187 -1.00 23.20 2.97
C GLU A 187 0.09 22.49 2.14
N ASP A 188 1.30 23.07 2.07
CA ASP A 188 2.39 22.59 1.19
C ASP A 188 2.77 21.11 1.39
N TYR A 189 2.55 20.55 2.58
CA TYR A 189 2.82 19.15 2.86
C TYR A 189 1.80 18.19 2.19
N HIS A 190 0.62 18.69 1.82
CA HIS A 190 -0.38 17.95 1.05
C HIS A 190 -0.14 18.01 -0.47
N GLN A 191 0.51 19.07 -0.95
CA GLN A 191 0.86 19.20 -2.38
C GLN A 191 1.89 18.14 -2.78
N ASP A 192 1.73 17.54 -3.96
CA ASP A 192 2.62 16.51 -4.48
C ASP A 192 2.88 15.35 -3.49
N TYR A 193 1.90 15.03 -2.63
CA TYR A 193 2.13 14.17 -1.47
C TYR A 193 2.66 12.79 -1.89
N LEU A 194 2.11 12.19 -2.95
CA LEU A 194 2.55 10.89 -3.45
C LEU A 194 3.86 10.94 -4.27
N LYS A 195 4.29 12.13 -4.72
CA LYS A 195 5.65 12.30 -5.27
C LYS A 195 6.67 12.35 -4.13
N LYS A 196 6.35 13.06 -3.04
CA LYS A 196 7.18 13.18 -1.83
C LYS A 196 7.21 11.88 -1.02
N ASN A 197 6.09 11.16 -1.00
CA ASN A 197 5.88 9.92 -0.27
C ASN A 197 5.39 8.83 -1.24
N PRO A 198 6.28 8.18 -2.02
CA PRO A 198 5.88 7.19 -3.03
C PRO A 198 5.12 5.97 -2.48
N LYS A 199 5.29 5.70 -1.17
CA LYS A 199 4.56 4.64 -0.42
C LYS A 199 3.33 5.18 0.33
N GLY A 200 2.95 6.44 0.08
CA GLY A 200 1.84 7.10 0.74
C GLY A 200 0.48 6.52 0.35
N TYR A 201 -0.54 6.82 1.15
CA TYR A 201 -1.89 6.32 0.96
C TYR A 201 -2.51 6.80 -0.37
N CYS A 202 -3.11 5.87 -1.11
CA CYS A 202 -3.88 6.16 -2.33
C CYS A 202 -5.11 5.24 -2.41
N GLY A 203 -6.25 5.72 -1.92
CA GLY A 203 -7.51 4.96 -1.85
C GLY A 203 -8.33 4.86 -3.15
N LEU A 204 -7.89 5.49 -4.24
CA LEU A 204 -8.67 5.61 -5.48
C LEU A 204 -8.52 4.36 -6.38
N GLY A 205 -9.52 3.48 -6.31
CA GLY A 205 -9.58 2.25 -7.12
C GLY A 205 -10.40 2.36 -8.42
N GLY A 206 -11.27 3.36 -8.54
CA GLY A 206 -12.23 3.44 -9.64
C GLY A 206 -13.34 2.37 -9.57
N THR A 207 -14.22 2.35 -10.57
CA THR A 207 -15.28 1.33 -10.69
C THR A 207 -14.88 0.15 -11.56
N GLY A 208 -13.79 0.27 -12.31
CA GLY A 208 -13.41 -0.65 -13.39
C GLY A 208 -14.29 -0.53 -14.65
N VAL A 209 -15.30 0.33 -14.65
CA VAL A 209 -16.18 0.58 -15.81
C VAL A 209 -15.55 1.66 -16.69
N LYS A 210 -15.43 1.36 -17.98
CA LYS A 210 -14.91 2.29 -18.98
C LYS A 210 -15.95 3.29 -19.45
N TYR A 211 -15.48 4.49 -19.75
CA TYR A 211 -16.30 5.53 -20.34
C TYR A 211 -16.71 5.17 -21.79
N PRO A 212 -17.97 5.37 -22.18
CA PRO A 212 -18.41 5.06 -23.55
C PRO A 212 -17.58 5.78 -24.61
N GLY A 213 -17.01 5.03 -25.55
CA GLY A 213 -16.24 5.61 -26.66
C GLY A 213 -14.82 6.05 -26.29
N SER A 214 -14.35 5.83 -25.05
CA SER A 214 -12.93 6.01 -24.75
C SER A 214 -12.12 4.92 -25.44
N ASN A 215 -11.51 5.24 -26.59
CA ASN A 215 -10.44 4.44 -27.21
C ASN A 215 -9.10 4.58 -26.47
N SER A 216 -9.14 4.86 -25.17
CA SER A 216 -8.04 4.56 -24.28
C SER A 216 -8.05 3.06 -24.02
N ALA A 217 -7.62 2.30 -25.03
CA ALA A 217 -6.85 1.11 -24.73
C ALA A 217 -5.63 1.62 -23.95
N ALA A 218 -5.74 1.67 -22.62
CA ALA A 218 -4.63 1.17 -21.84
C ALA A 218 -4.25 -0.14 -22.52
N PRO A 219 -2.97 -0.42 -22.82
CA PRO A 219 -2.61 -1.77 -23.21
C PRO A 219 -3.19 -2.67 -22.12
N THR A 220 -4.28 -3.38 -22.44
CA THR A 220 -4.70 -4.50 -21.64
C THR A 220 -3.59 -5.49 -21.91
N LEU A 221 -2.56 -5.40 -21.07
CA LEU A 221 -1.78 -6.58 -20.75
C LEU A 221 -2.83 -7.68 -20.53
N PRO A 222 -2.70 -8.82 -21.22
CA PRO A 222 -3.67 -9.89 -21.07
C PRO A 222 -3.86 -10.12 -19.57
N ALA A 223 -5.11 -10.03 -19.12
CA ALA A 223 -5.44 -10.21 -17.71
C ALA A 223 -4.72 -11.47 -17.23
N ALA A 224 -3.92 -11.35 -16.17
CA ALA A 224 -3.05 -12.42 -15.71
C ALA A 224 -3.85 -13.74 -15.64
N PRO A 225 -3.29 -14.89 -16.05
CA PRO A 225 -4.02 -16.13 -16.08
C PRO A 225 -4.58 -16.45 -14.69
N ARG A 226 -5.83 -16.93 -14.67
CA ARG A 226 -6.49 -17.36 -13.43
C ARG A 226 -5.80 -18.62 -12.92
N LEU A 227 -5.58 -18.70 -11.60
CA LEU A 227 -5.04 -19.91 -10.96
C LEU A 227 -6.01 -21.09 -11.15
N ASP A 228 -5.48 -22.28 -11.41
CA ASP A 228 -6.29 -23.50 -11.43
C ASP A 228 -6.48 -24.04 -10.01
N GLY A 229 -7.72 -24.04 -9.51
CA GLY A 229 -8.01 -24.52 -8.16
C GLY A 229 -7.68 -26.00 -7.95
N LYS A 230 -7.57 -26.80 -9.01
CA LYS A 230 -7.14 -28.21 -8.93
C LYS A 230 -5.64 -28.39 -8.69
N ALA A 231 -4.83 -27.37 -9.00
CA ALA A 231 -3.38 -27.38 -8.79
C ALA A 231 -2.97 -26.81 -7.43
N LEU A 232 -3.93 -26.37 -6.62
CA LEU A 232 -3.70 -25.75 -5.31
C LEU A 232 -4.00 -26.72 -4.16
N ALA A 233 -3.48 -26.42 -2.97
CA ALA A 233 -3.73 -27.22 -1.78
C ALA A 233 -5.21 -27.12 -1.36
N PHE A 234 -5.99 -28.16 -1.65
CA PHE A 234 -7.45 -28.13 -1.45
C PHE A 234 -7.86 -27.97 0.03
N GLU A 235 -7.18 -28.64 0.95
CA GLU A 235 -7.50 -28.56 2.37
C GLU A 235 -7.28 -27.16 2.93
N ARG A 236 -6.16 -26.52 2.57
CA ARG A 236 -5.81 -25.19 3.04
C ARG A 236 -4.78 -24.53 2.13
N GLN A 237 -5.13 -23.37 1.59
CA GLN A 237 -4.29 -22.59 0.68
C GLN A 237 -4.41 -21.10 0.99
N LEU A 238 -3.28 -20.42 1.08
CA LEU A 238 -3.22 -18.96 1.01
C LEU A 238 -3.03 -18.53 -0.45
N VAL A 239 -3.84 -17.56 -0.87
CA VAL A 239 -3.66 -16.88 -2.16
C VAL A 239 -3.48 -15.39 -1.88
N VAL A 240 -2.36 -14.84 -2.34
CA VAL A 240 -2.04 -13.42 -2.27
C VAL A 240 -2.46 -12.76 -3.57
N PHE A 241 -3.50 -11.92 -3.50
CA PHE A 241 -3.98 -11.14 -4.64
C PHE A 241 -3.24 -9.81 -4.70
N GLU A 242 -2.52 -9.60 -5.80
CA GLU A 242 -1.59 -8.49 -6.02
C GLU A 242 -2.01 -7.63 -7.22
N ALA A 243 -1.29 -6.54 -7.45
CA ALA A 243 -1.40 -5.71 -8.65
C ALA A 243 0.01 -5.31 -9.14
N GLU A 244 0.17 -5.08 -10.45
CA GLU A 244 1.48 -4.91 -11.13
C GLU A 244 2.34 -3.79 -10.50
N ASP A 245 1.72 -2.74 -9.99
CA ASP A 245 2.39 -1.58 -9.37
C ASP A 245 2.04 -1.39 -7.88
N CYS A 246 1.92 -2.50 -7.15
CA CYS A 246 1.57 -2.48 -5.73
C CYS A 246 2.80 -2.44 -4.81
N ALA A 247 3.12 -1.25 -4.27
CA ALA A 247 4.23 -1.09 -3.33
C ALA A 247 4.06 -1.93 -2.04
N PHE A 248 2.83 -2.04 -1.54
CA PHE A 248 2.51 -2.87 -0.38
C PHE A 248 2.63 -4.36 -0.66
N CYS A 249 2.44 -4.80 -1.90
CA CYS A 249 2.65 -6.19 -2.31
C CYS A 249 4.14 -6.52 -2.33
N LYS A 250 4.98 -5.59 -2.84
CA LYS A 250 6.45 -5.69 -2.77
C LYS A 250 6.93 -5.74 -1.32
N GLN A 251 6.37 -4.89 -0.45
CA GLN A 251 6.68 -4.87 0.98
C GLN A 251 6.28 -6.18 1.66
N PHE A 252 5.05 -6.66 1.45
CA PHE A 252 4.58 -7.93 1.99
C PHE A 252 5.43 -9.11 1.49
N LYS A 253 5.84 -9.08 0.22
CA LYS A 253 6.75 -10.08 -0.32
C LYS A 253 8.08 -10.10 0.44
N ALA A 254 8.72 -8.94 0.60
CA ALA A 254 9.99 -8.82 1.31
C ALA A 254 9.87 -9.21 2.79
N ASP A 255 8.82 -8.75 3.48
CA ASP A 255 8.66 -8.95 4.92
C ASP A 255 8.19 -10.38 5.27
N VAL A 256 7.45 -11.04 4.38
CA VAL A 256 6.72 -12.29 4.69
C VAL A 256 6.99 -13.39 3.68
N LEU A 257 6.76 -13.16 2.38
CA LEU A 257 6.78 -14.25 1.39
C LEU A 257 8.19 -14.76 1.06
N ASP A 258 9.19 -13.88 1.02
CA ASP A 258 10.58 -14.24 0.71
C ASP A 258 11.23 -15.10 1.80
N HIS A 259 10.62 -15.12 2.99
CA HIS A 259 11.05 -15.91 4.14
C HIS A 259 10.00 -16.95 4.55
N TRP A 260 9.06 -17.26 3.67
CA TRP A 260 7.92 -18.13 3.98
C TRP A 260 8.34 -19.58 4.27
N GLN A 261 8.18 -20.00 5.52
CA GLN A 261 8.42 -21.37 5.97
C GLN A 261 7.16 -22.01 6.58
N SER A 262 6.03 -21.29 6.54
CA SER A 262 4.78 -21.75 7.15
C SER A 262 4.33 -23.07 6.52
N PRO A 263 3.75 -24.00 7.30
CA PRO A 263 3.20 -25.24 6.74
C PRO A 263 2.01 -25.01 5.80
N VAL A 264 1.49 -23.78 5.71
CA VAL A 264 0.41 -23.43 4.79
C VAL A 264 0.99 -23.10 3.42
N ALA A 265 0.50 -23.80 2.39
CA ALA A 265 0.84 -23.49 1.01
C ALA A 265 0.40 -22.07 0.66
N VAL A 266 1.28 -21.31 0.01
CA VAL A 266 1.02 -19.93 -0.43
C VAL A 266 1.31 -19.80 -1.92
N THR A 267 0.52 -18.98 -2.61
CA THR A 267 0.76 -18.60 -4.00
C THR A 267 0.33 -17.16 -4.21
N SER A 268 0.91 -16.46 -5.19
CA SER A 268 0.53 -15.09 -5.55
C SER A 268 -0.10 -15.05 -6.93
N THR A 269 -1.00 -14.10 -7.15
CA THR A 269 -1.62 -13.86 -8.45
C THR A 269 -1.94 -12.38 -8.66
N LEU A 270 -1.78 -11.94 -9.91
CA LEU A 270 -2.23 -10.64 -10.40
C LEU A 270 -3.68 -10.68 -10.89
N ASN A 271 -4.31 -11.87 -10.94
CA ASN A 271 -5.72 -12.01 -11.32
C ASN A 271 -6.61 -11.86 -10.08
N ALA A 272 -7.48 -10.85 -10.09
CA ALA A 272 -8.40 -10.58 -8.99
C ALA A 272 -9.55 -11.59 -8.82
N ASN A 273 -9.71 -12.54 -9.76
CA ASN A 273 -10.69 -13.61 -9.63
C ASN A 273 -10.14 -14.76 -8.76
N PRO A 274 -10.97 -15.42 -7.92
CA PRO A 274 -10.54 -16.60 -7.15
C PRO A 274 -9.98 -17.68 -8.08
N PRO A 275 -9.24 -18.69 -7.61
CA PRO A 275 -8.90 -19.86 -8.44
C PRO A 275 -10.13 -20.49 -9.11
N THR A 276 -9.96 -21.17 -10.24
CA THR A 276 -11.06 -21.85 -10.95
C THR A 276 -11.75 -22.87 -10.03
N GLY A 277 -13.08 -22.88 -10.02
CA GLY A 277 -13.86 -23.75 -9.13
C GLY A 277 -13.91 -23.31 -7.67
N TRP A 278 -13.16 -22.27 -7.27
CA TRP A 278 -13.14 -21.74 -5.90
C TRP A 278 -13.99 -20.47 -5.79
N LYS A 279 -14.41 -20.14 -4.57
CA LYS A 279 -15.33 -19.02 -4.29
C LYS A 279 -14.76 -18.06 -3.25
N LEU A 280 -14.76 -16.77 -3.58
CA LEU A 280 -14.62 -15.69 -2.60
C LEU A 280 -15.97 -15.46 -1.92
N GLU A 281 -15.93 -15.14 -0.62
CA GLU A 281 -17.12 -14.72 0.13
C GLU A 281 -17.47 -13.25 -0.16
N LYS A 282 -16.47 -12.43 -0.51
CA LYS A 282 -16.66 -11.02 -0.92
C LYS A 282 -15.75 -10.63 -2.08
N ALA A 283 -16.13 -9.62 -2.85
CA ALA A 283 -15.23 -9.04 -3.85
C ALA A 283 -13.95 -8.50 -3.20
N LEU A 284 -12.84 -8.51 -3.96
CA LEU A 284 -11.59 -7.88 -3.55
C LEU A 284 -11.66 -6.39 -3.91
N PHE A 285 -11.20 -5.52 -3.01
CA PHE A 285 -11.25 -4.06 -3.19
C PHE A 285 -9.94 -3.34 -2.86
N ALA A 286 -8.91 -4.08 -2.43
CA ALA A 286 -7.58 -3.55 -2.12
C ALA A 286 -6.49 -4.58 -2.42
N THR A 287 -5.25 -4.14 -2.55
CA THR A 287 -4.07 -5.00 -2.73
C THR A 287 -2.93 -4.58 -1.78
N PRO A 288 -2.12 -5.53 -1.27
CA PRO A 288 -2.34 -6.96 -1.34
C PRO A 288 -3.58 -7.35 -0.52
N THR A 289 -4.33 -8.35 -1.00
CA THR A 289 -5.31 -9.05 -0.15
C THR A 289 -4.89 -10.50 -0.07
N ILE A 290 -4.63 -10.98 1.15
CA ILE A 290 -4.27 -12.36 1.41
C ILE A 290 -5.55 -13.08 1.81
N VAL A 291 -5.93 -14.11 1.04
CA VAL A 291 -7.15 -14.88 1.31
C VAL A 291 -6.76 -16.30 1.68
N LEU A 292 -7.27 -16.75 2.82
CA LEU A 292 -7.21 -18.14 3.25
C LEU A 292 -8.43 -18.89 2.70
N PHE A 293 -8.15 -19.90 1.88
CA PHE A 293 -9.14 -20.84 1.37
C PHE A 293 -9.03 -22.16 2.10
N GLU A 294 -10.17 -22.75 2.44
CA GLU A 294 -10.30 -24.15 2.87
C GLU A 294 -11.38 -24.80 2.01
N GLN A 295 -11.06 -25.97 1.44
CA GLN A 295 -11.96 -26.73 0.56
C GLN A 295 -12.51 -25.87 -0.60
N GLY A 296 -11.66 -25.00 -1.15
CA GLY A 296 -12.00 -24.10 -2.25
C GLY A 296 -12.95 -22.95 -1.91
N ARG A 297 -13.21 -22.69 -0.63
CA ARG A 297 -14.00 -21.55 -0.16
C ARG A 297 -13.15 -20.64 0.70
N GLU A 298 -13.32 -19.34 0.50
CA GLU A 298 -12.72 -18.37 1.41
C GLU A 298 -13.28 -18.53 2.83
N VAL A 299 -12.39 -18.67 3.81
CA VAL A 299 -12.74 -18.72 5.24
C VAL A 299 -12.25 -17.50 6.01
N SER A 300 -11.23 -16.82 5.50
CA SER A 300 -10.72 -15.59 6.08
C SER A 300 -9.90 -14.80 5.07
N ARG A 301 -9.75 -13.50 5.32
CA ARG A 301 -8.84 -12.65 4.56
C ARG A 301 -8.14 -11.63 5.45
N TYR A 302 -6.98 -11.20 4.99
CA TYR A 302 -6.23 -10.05 5.50
C TYR A 302 -6.08 -9.05 4.35
N THR A 303 -6.67 -7.86 4.51
CA THR A 303 -6.82 -6.88 3.43
C THR A 303 -5.90 -5.68 3.65
N GLY A 304 -5.05 -5.40 2.68
CA GLY A 304 -4.00 -4.38 2.80
C GLY A 304 -2.82 -4.87 3.63
N TYR A 305 -1.68 -4.22 3.50
CA TYR A 305 -0.49 -4.49 4.31
C TYR A 305 0.30 -3.20 4.51
N SER A 306 0.64 -2.87 5.76
CA SER A 306 1.33 -1.63 6.12
C SER A 306 2.70 -1.86 6.76
N GLY A 307 3.26 -3.07 6.65
CA GLY A 307 4.51 -3.46 7.34
C GLY A 307 4.29 -4.08 8.73
N GLU A 308 3.04 -4.20 9.18
CA GLU A 308 2.68 -4.78 10.48
C GLU A 308 2.75 -6.32 10.49
N GLN A 309 3.97 -6.87 10.50
CA GLN A 309 4.21 -8.33 10.48
C GLN A 309 3.50 -9.06 11.63
N THR A 310 3.55 -8.52 12.85
CA THR A 310 2.89 -9.12 14.03
C THR A 310 1.38 -9.23 13.83
N ALA A 311 0.73 -8.23 13.22
CA ALA A 311 -0.70 -8.26 12.97
C ALA A 311 -1.07 -9.35 11.93
N PHE A 312 -0.26 -9.50 10.88
CA PHE A 312 -0.43 -10.56 9.89
C PHE A 312 -0.29 -11.95 10.51
N TRP A 313 0.81 -12.19 11.26
CA TRP A 313 1.05 -13.50 11.89
C TRP A 313 0.02 -13.83 12.96
N LYS A 314 -0.46 -12.83 13.70
CA LYS A 314 -1.59 -12.99 14.62
C LYS A 314 -2.85 -13.43 13.89
N TRP A 315 -3.23 -12.73 12.81
CA TRP A 315 -4.39 -13.10 11.99
C TRP A 315 -4.31 -14.55 11.49
N LEU A 316 -3.16 -14.94 10.92
CA LEU A 316 -2.97 -16.29 10.43
C LEU A 316 -2.98 -17.31 11.58
N GLY A 317 -2.31 -17.02 12.69
CA GLY A 317 -2.27 -17.88 13.87
C GLY A 317 -3.64 -18.18 14.47
N PHE A 318 -4.56 -17.21 14.49
CA PHE A 318 -5.96 -17.46 14.91
C PHE A 318 -6.72 -18.44 14.01
N ARG A 319 -6.23 -18.69 12.79
CA ARG A 319 -6.81 -19.69 11.87
C ARG A 319 -6.09 -21.04 11.93
N LEU A 320 -4.82 -21.06 12.33
CA LEU A 320 -4.01 -22.28 12.36
C LEU A 320 -4.01 -22.97 13.73
N LEU A 321 -4.03 -22.20 14.81
CA LEU A 321 -3.89 -22.71 16.16
C LEU A 321 -5.24 -23.07 16.78
N THR A 322 -5.25 -24.11 17.61
CA THR A 322 -6.39 -24.45 18.47
C THR A 322 -6.61 -23.39 19.55
N PRO A 323 -7.81 -23.29 20.17
CA PRO A 323 -8.05 -22.31 21.24
C PRO A 323 -7.07 -22.39 22.42
N ALA A 324 -6.64 -23.60 22.80
CA ALA A 324 -5.64 -23.79 23.85
C ALA A 324 -4.26 -23.23 23.44
N GLN A 325 -3.85 -23.46 22.20
CA GLN A 325 -2.61 -22.90 21.65
C GLN A 325 -2.68 -21.38 21.50
N GLN A 326 -3.82 -20.84 21.08
CA GLN A 326 -4.03 -19.39 20.97
C GLN A 326 -3.88 -18.70 22.32
N LYS A 327 -4.43 -19.28 23.39
CA LYS A 327 -4.28 -18.78 24.75
C LYS A 327 -2.81 -18.69 25.18
N ILE A 328 -2.01 -19.70 24.83
CA ILE A 328 -0.57 -19.66 25.09
C ILE A 328 0.08 -18.57 24.21
N ALA A 329 -0.08 -18.68 22.89
CA ALA A 329 0.63 -17.87 21.90
C ALA A 329 0.33 -16.36 21.96
N PHE A 330 -0.92 -15.97 22.24
CA PHE A 330 -1.38 -14.58 22.13
C PHE A 330 -1.85 -13.96 23.45
N GLU A 331 -2.07 -14.76 24.49
CA GLU A 331 -2.52 -14.29 25.81
C GLU A 331 -1.52 -14.62 26.93
N GLN A 332 -0.29 -15.00 26.57
CA GLN A 332 0.79 -15.37 27.51
C GLN A 332 0.38 -16.48 28.47
N GLY A 333 -0.52 -17.37 28.03
CA GLY A 333 -0.95 -18.52 28.79
C GLY A 333 0.18 -19.53 28.98
N THR A 334 0.04 -20.38 29.99
CA THR A 334 0.96 -21.50 30.23
C THR A 334 0.17 -22.80 30.31
N GLU A 335 0.60 -23.83 29.57
CA GLU A 335 0.01 -25.16 29.68
C GLU A 335 0.34 -25.80 31.04
N ARG A 336 -0.45 -26.80 31.46
CA ARG A 336 -0.17 -27.49 32.73
C ARG A 336 1.11 -28.33 32.58
N ALA A 337 1.94 -28.32 33.63
CA ALA A 337 3.13 -29.16 33.69
C ALA A 337 2.80 -30.63 33.37
N PHE A 338 3.68 -31.28 32.60
CA PHE A 338 3.58 -32.68 32.16
C PHE A 338 2.42 -32.99 31.21
N THR A 339 1.71 -31.98 30.68
CA THR A 339 0.59 -32.17 29.75
C THR A 339 0.88 -31.68 28.33
N GLY A 340 1.97 -30.93 28.15
CA GLY A 340 2.38 -30.40 26.86
C GLY A 340 2.77 -31.47 25.86
N SER A 341 2.63 -31.15 24.58
CA SER A 341 3.22 -31.94 23.51
C SER A 341 4.76 -31.88 23.56
N HIS A 342 5.43 -32.85 22.94
CA HIS A 342 6.89 -32.87 22.77
C HIS A 342 7.75 -33.00 24.05
N LEU A 343 7.16 -33.30 25.20
CA LEU A 343 7.91 -33.61 26.44
C LEU A 343 8.90 -34.75 26.24
N ASP A 344 8.44 -35.87 25.69
CA ASP A 344 9.26 -37.08 25.49
C ASP A 344 9.91 -37.16 24.10
N GLU A 345 9.86 -36.09 23.31
CA GLU A 345 10.47 -36.08 21.97
C GLU A 345 12.00 -36.12 22.11
N LYS A 346 12.60 -37.10 21.43
CA LYS A 346 14.04 -37.42 21.49
C LYS A 346 14.67 -37.61 20.11
N ARG A 347 13.89 -37.65 19.04
CA ARG A 347 14.40 -37.86 17.68
C ARG A 347 15.24 -36.67 17.24
N ALA A 348 16.17 -36.89 16.31
CA ALA A 348 16.93 -35.79 15.74
C ALA A 348 16.00 -34.92 14.88
N GLY A 349 16.02 -33.61 15.10
CA GLY A 349 15.12 -32.71 14.41
C GLY A 349 15.12 -31.30 15.00
N THR A 350 14.18 -30.50 14.52
CA THR A 350 14.01 -29.09 14.85
C THR A 350 12.61 -28.85 15.40
N PHE A 351 12.52 -28.10 16.48
CA PHE A 351 11.27 -27.49 16.96
C PHE A 351 11.10 -26.16 16.25
N VAL A 352 10.00 -26.01 15.52
CA VAL A 352 9.67 -24.83 14.73
C VAL A 352 8.46 -24.12 15.30
N ASP A 353 8.33 -22.85 14.96
CA ASP A 353 7.14 -22.06 15.19
C ASP A 353 5.95 -22.67 14.41
N PRO A 354 4.82 -22.99 15.07
CA PRO A 354 3.70 -23.68 14.42
C PRO A 354 2.96 -22.82 13.39
N ILE A 355 3.13 -21.50 13.39
CA ILE A 355 2.50 -20.57 12.46
C ILE A 355 3.46 -20.27 11.30
N SER A 356 4.65 -19.77 11.61
CA SER A 356 5.60 -19.29 10.59
C SER A 356 6.52 -20.38 10.04
N GLY A 357 6.63 -21.51 10.74
CA GLY A 357 7.55 -22.60 10.41
C GLY A 357 9.03 -22.30 10.66
N ALA A 358 9.35 -21.11 11.20
CA ALA A 358 10.72 -20.72 11.49
C ALA A 358 11.35 -21.64 12.57
N PRO A 359 12.63 -22.02 12.43
CA PRO A 359 13.31 -22.85 13.41
C PRO A 359 13.51 -22.12 14.73
N LEU A 360 13.16 -22.75 15.84
CA LEU A 360 13.28 -22.17 17.19
C LEU A 360 14.38 -22.87 18.01
N PHE A 361 14.34 -24.20 18.07
CA PHE A 361 15.28 -25.01 18.86
C PHE A 361 15.67 -26.28 18.13
N ARG A 362 16.91 -26.73 18.27
CA ARG A 362 17.36 -28.05 17.79
C ARG A 362 17.22 -29.07 18.90
N ASN A 363 16.84 -30.31 18.58
CA ASN A 363 16.64 -31.35 19.60
C ASN A 363 17.91 -31.66 20.41
N ASN A 364 19.11 -31.49 19.84
CA ASN A 364 20.37 -31.67 20.57
C ASN A 364 20.59 -30.63 21.69
N THR A 365 19.80 -29.57 21.74
CA THR A 365 19.79 -28.58 22.83
C THR A 365 18.73 -28.87 23.89
N LYS A 366 17.83 -29.83 23.63
CA LYS A 366 16.77 -30.24 24.56
C LYS A 366 17.34 -31.10 25.68
N PHE A 367 16.90 -30.88 26.92
CA PHE A 367 17.29 -31.67 28.08
C PHE A 367 16.14 -31.88 29.05
N GLU A 368 16.27 -32.91 29.89
CA GLU A 368 15.29 -33.24 30.93
C GLU A 368 15.52 -32.36 32.17
N SER A 369 14.67 -31.35 32.36
CA SER A 369 14.74 -30.44 33.52
C SER A 369 13.90 -30.90 34.71
N GLY A 370 12.95 -31.80 34.49
CA GLY A 370 11.97 -32.22 35.49
C GLY A 370 10.88 -31.17 35.81
N THR A 371 10.84 -30.03 35.11
CA THR A 371 9.84 -28.97 35.39
C THR A 371 8.47 -29.27 34.81
N GLY A 372 8.37 -30.21 33.86
CA GLY A 372 7.13 -30.56 33.19
C GLY A 372 6.84 -29.76 31.91
N TRP A 373 7.83 -29.02 31.40
CA TRP A 373 7.79 -28.39 30.08
C TRP A 373 9.07 -28.70 29.29
N PRO A 374 9.00 -28.81 27.95
CA PRO A 374 10.19 -28.90 27.11
C PRO A 374 11.21 -27.82 27.48
N SER A 375 12.44 -28.27 27.76
CA SER A 375 13.51 -27.40 28.22
C SER A 375 14.71 -27.50 27.28
N PHE A 376 15.22 -26.34 26.88
CA PHE A 376 16.37 -26.22 25.98
C PHE A 376 17.45 -25.36 26.63
N PHE A 377 18.73 -25.62 26.32
CA PHE A 377 19.81 -24.77 26.81
C PHE A 377 20.24 -23.70 25.81
N ASP A 378 19.89 -23.83 24.53
CA ASP A 378 20.32 -22.90 23.49
C ASP A 378 19.27 -22.82 22.35
N PRO A 379 18.80 -21.61 21.97
CA PRO A 379 17.93 -21.43 20.81
C PRO A 379 18.73 -21.41 19.50
N VAL A 380 18.04 -21.53 18.38
CA VAL A 380 18.61 -21.16 17.08
C VAL A 380 18.91 -19.66 17.08
N GLU A 381 20.07 -19.27 16.53
CA GLU A 381 20.50 -17.86 16.50
C GLU A 381 19.45 -16.97 15.81
N GLY A 382 19.08 -15.86 16.47
CA GLY A 382 18.08 -14.92 15.98
C GLY A 382 16.63 -15.42 16.01
N ALA A 383 16.36 -16.65 16.49
CA ALA A 383 15.03 -17.24 16.45
C ALA A 383 14.07 -16.72 17.54
N ILE A 384 14.59 -16.10 18.59
CA ILE A 384 13.79 -15.65 19.73
C ILE A 384 14.08 -14.18 20.08
N SER A 385 13.11 -13.55 20.75
CA SER A 385 13.26 -12.26 21.43
C SER A 385 12.95 -12.40 22.92
N LEU A 386 13.63 -11.61 23.75
CA LEU A 386 13.52 -11.64 25.20
C LEU A 386 12.86 -10.36 25.71
N HIS A 387 11.90 -10.49 26.61
CA HIS A 387 11.13 -9.37 27.17
C HIS A 387 11.06 -9.50 28.69
N GLU A 388 11.19 -8.40 29.43
CA GLU A 388 11.04 -8.44 30.89
C GLU A 388 9.57 -8.71 31.26
N ASP A 389 9.35 -9.66 32.17
CA ASP A 389 8.04 -10.06 32.67
C ASP A 389 7.98 -9.88 34.19
N GLY A 390 7.13 -8.97 34.64
CA GLY A 390 6.87 -8.67 36.05
C GLY A 390 5.61 -9.31 36.63
N ASP A 391 4.94 -10.18 35.86
CA ASP A 391 3.66 -10.75 36.25
C ASP A 391 3.80 -11.75 37.42
N HIS A 392 2.68 -11.97 38.11
CA HIS A 392 2.60 -12.87 39.28
C HIS A 392 3.58 -12.55 40.43
N GLY A 393 4.07 -11.31 40.50
CA GLY A 393 4.99 -10.86 41.55
C GLY A 393 6.41 -11.43 41.44
N MET A 394 6.75 -12.01 40.28
CA MET A 394 8.07 -12.55 39.98
C MET A 394 8.76 -11.67 38.92
N LYS A 395 10.09 -11.63 38.92
CA LYS A 395 10.86 -11.10 37.79
C LYS A 395 11.30 -12.27 36.93
N ARG A 396 10.72 -12.40 35.74
CA ARG A 396 11.06 -13.42 34.74
C ARG A 396 11.43 -12.74 33.43
N VAL A 397 11.99 -13.52 32.52
CA VAL A 397 12.27 -13.07 31.16
C VAL A 397 11.43 -13.93 30.21
N GLU A 398 10.43 -13.31 29.60
CA GLU A 398 9.57 -13.92 28.59
C GLU A 398 10.39 -14.20 27.32
N VAL A 399 10.13 -15.36 26.72
CA VAL A 399 10.69 -15.80 25.44
C VAL A 399 9.56 -15.78 24.40
N ARG A 400 9.78 -15.04 23.31
CA ARG A 400 8.87 -15.00 22.15
C ARG A 400 9.57 -15.44 20.87
N SER A 401 8.81 -15.99 19.94
CA SER A 401 9.29 -16.25 18.57
C SER A 401 9.64 -14.92 17.90
N ALA A 402 10.84 -14.79 17.34
CA ALA A 402 11.24 -13.58 16.61
C ALA A 402 10.50 -13.42 15.28
N SER A 403 10.01 -14.52 14.69
CA SER A 403 9.34 -14.49 13.38
C SER A 403 7.86 -14.12 13.48
N SER A 404 7.10 -14.78 14.35
CA SER A 404 5.64 -14.54 14.49
C SER A 404 5.27 -13.64 15.66
N GLY A 405 6.17 -13.48 16.64
CA GLY A 405 5.91 -12.75 17.88
C GLY A 405 5.11 -13.51 18.93
N ILE A 406 4.80 -14.81 18.73
CA ILE A 406 4.04 -15.57 19.71
C ILE A 406 4.83 -15.80 21.01
N HIS A 407 4.10 -15.84 22.12
CA HIS A 407 4.63 -16.29 23.40
C HIS A 407 5.02 -17.78 23.33
N LEU A 408 6.24 -18.08 23.77
CA LEU A 408 6.77 -19.44 23.84
C LEU A 408 6.87 -19.92 25.30
N GLY A 409 7.39 -19.07 26.18
CA GLY A 409 7.60 -19.41 27.59
C GLY A 409 8.56 -18.44 28.27
N HIS A 410 9.47 -18.96 29.08
CA HIS A 410 10.41 -18.14 29.88
C HIS A 410 11.82 -18.73 29.88
N VAL A 411 12.82 -17.89 30.10
CA VAL A 411 14.21 -18.30 30.28
C VAL A 411 14.68 -18.07 31.72
N PHE A 412 15.47 -19.01 32.24
CA PHE A 412 16.03 -19.02 33.59
C PHE A 412 17.54 -19.27 33.55
N ASP A 413 18.25 -18.90 34.64
CA ASP A 413 19.70 -19.06 34.80
C ASP A 413 20.11 -20.34 35.54
N ASP A 414 19.23 -21.35 35.56
CA ASP A 414 19.39 -22.63 36.24
C ASP A 414 19.64 -23.79 35.26
N GLY A 415 20.11 -23.49 34.05
CA GLY A 415 20.35 -24.46 32.99
C GLY A 415 21.72 -25.14 33.08
N PRO A 416 21.91 -26.24 32.30
CA PRO A 416 23.21 -26.90 32.19
C PRO A 416 24.22 -26.05 31.40
N PRO A 417 25.53 -26.34 31.51
CA PRO A 417 26.53 -25.83 30.57
C PRO A 417 26.17 -26.20 29.12
N PRO A 418 26.59 -25.41 28.11
CA PRO A 418 27.55 -24.30 28.20
C PRO A 418 26.93 -22.92 28.45
N THR A 419 25.64 -22.74 28.19
CA THR A 419 24.98 -21.43 28.29
C THR A 419 24.54 -21.09 29.70
N HIS A 420 24.34 -22.11 30.55
CA HIS A 420 23.69 -22.00 31.86
C HIS A 420 22.26 -21.44 31.80
N LYS A 421 21.65 -21.43 30.61
CA LYS A 421 20.27 -20.99 30.39
C LYS A 421 19.34 -22.19 30.33
N ARG A 422 18.14 -22.04 30.85
CA ARG A 422 17.02 -22.97 30.65
C ARG A 422 15.86 -22.24 30.01
N TYR A 423 15.66 -22.47 28.73
CA TYR A 423 14.49 -22.04 27.97
C TYR A 423 13.37 -23.03 28.24
N CYS A 424 12.46 -22.67 29.13
CA CYS A 424 11.29 -23.45 29.53
C CYS A 424 10.11 -23.06 28.64
N ILE A 425 9.83 -23.88 27.63
CA ILE A 425 8.93 -23.54 26.54
C ILE A 425 7.68 -24.39 26.59
N ASN A 426 6.51 -23.79 26.36
CA ASN A 426 5.26 -24.52 26.20
C ASN A 426 5.34 -25.42 24.96
N GLY A 427 5.13 -26.72 25.14
CA GLY A 427 5.17 -27.72 24.08
C GLY A 427 4.09 -27.52 23.03
N ASN A 428 2.88 -27.10 23.45
CA ASN A 428 1.76 -26.90 22.53
C ASN A 428 1.95 -25.76 21.51
N VAL A 429 2.92 -24.87 21.72
CA VAL A 429 3.29 -23.82 20.74
C VAL A 429 4.60 -24.13 20.03
N LEU A 430 4.99 -25.41 19.99
CA LEU A 430 6.05 -25.94 19.16
C LEU A 430 5.49 -26.95 18.18
N LYS A 431 6.12 -27.06 17.02
CA LYS A 431 5.93 -28.19 16.10
C LYS A 431 7.27 -28.86 15.86
N PHE A 432 7.34 -30.17 16.03
CA PHE A 432 8.57 -30.92 15.74
C PHE A 432 8.65 -31.36 14.28
N VAL A 433 9.83 -31.15 13.66
CA VAL A 433 10.18 -31.60 12.31
C VAL A 433 11.41 -32.50 12.41
N PRO A 434 11.31 -33.81 12.11
CA PRO A 434 12.46 -34.72 12.14
C PRO A 434 13.47 -34.37 11.04
N ASP A 435 14.75 -34.66 11.28
CA ASP A 435 15.79 -34.55 10.26
C ASP A 435 15.55 -35.58 9.14
N ALA A 436 15.95 -35.25 7.91
CA ALA A 436 15.73 -36.12 6.76
C ALA A 436 16.40 -37.51 6.95
N GLY A 437 15.62 -38.58 6.75
CA GLY A 437 16.11 -39.96 6.89
C GLY A 437 15.82 -40.65 8.23
N GLN A 438 14.95 -40.06 9.08
CA GLN A 438 14.40 -40.69 10.30
C GLN A 438 12.90 -40.92 10.23
#